data_AF-A0A562T4F9-F1
#
_entry.id   AF-A0A562T4F9-F1
#
_cell.length_a   1.000
_cell.length_b   1.000
_cell.length_c   1.000
_cell.angle_alpha   90.00
_cell.angle_beta   90.00
_cell.angle_gamma   90.00
#
_symmetry.space_group_name_H-M   'P 1'
#
loop_
_entity.id
_entity.type
_entity.pdbx_description
1 polymer ?
#
loop_
_entity_poly.entity_id
_entity_poly.type
_entity_poly.pdbx_seq_one_letter_code
_entity_poly.pdbx_strand_id
1 'polypeptide(L)'
;MTYIQSQITLIDEKITKGYPAPAVDFNDPNWTEKLSVIELAYREKVKEELLHIKQAINEYLEKEHYRNIPEVACYIRTTRKLNGYLIPTIDEIAADHKNLLLALALFIMRDLMPDARDELVYFNNLMQECRKHKIDYAPYIKKLLPLAGDKVRFGNYSVKSVFESAPYLCAS
;
A
#
# COMPACT_ATOMS: atom_id res chain seq x y z
N MET A 1 -6.56 -13.37 -19.27
CA MET A 1 -5.82 -13.19 -18.00
C MET A 1 -4.55 -12.44 -18.32
N THR A 2 -4.36 -11.24 -17.78
CA THR A 2 -3.16 -10.41 -18.04
C THR A 2 -1.96 -10.98 -17.28
N TYR A 3 -0.72 -10.65 -17.71
CA TYR A 3 0.49 -11.08 -17.01
C TYR A 3 0.46 -10.70 -15.53
N ILE A 4 0.05 -9.46 -15.22
CA ILE A 4 0.00 -8.98 -13.84
C ILE A 4 -1.08 -9.69 -13.00
N GLN A 5 -2.24 -10.01 -13.59
CA GLN A 5 -3.28 -10.78 -12.92
C GLN A 5 -2.77 -12.17 -12.52
N SER A 6 -2.02 -12.83 -13.41
CA SER A 6 -1.40 -14.13 -13.13
C SER A 6 -0.38 -14.05 -12.01
N GLN A 7 0.48 -13.01 -11.99
CA GLN A 7 1.48 -12.82 -10.92
C GLN A 7 0.81 -12.58 -9.56
N ILE A 8 -0.19 -11.71 -9.49
CA ILE A 8 -0.93 -11.40 -8.26
C ILE A 8 -1.59 -12.68 -7.71
N THR A 9 -2.24 -13.45 -8.58
CA THR A 9 -2.92 -14.70 -8.19
C THR A 9 -1.92 -15.73 -7.68
N LEU A 10 -0.82 -15.95 -8.41
CA LEU A 10 0.21 -16.92 -8.04
C LEU A 10 0.83 -16.60 -6.67
N ILE A 11 1.17 -15.34 -6.43
CA ILE A 11 1.79 -14.91 -5.18
C ILE A 11 0.79 -14.97 -4.02
N ASP A 12 -0.46 -14.54 -4.20
CA ASP A 12 -1.49 -14.67 -3.16
C ASP A 12 -1.72 -16.14 -2.77
N GLU A 13 -1.75 -17.05 -3.75
CA GLU A 13 -1.85 -18.49 -3.48
C GLU A 13 -0.63 -19.02 -2.72
N LYS A 14 0.58 -18.62 -3.11
CA LYS A 14 1.82 -19.02 -2.44
C LYS A 14 1.85 -18.54 -0.99
N ILE A 15 1.49 -17.29 -0.74
CA ILE A 15 1.41 -16.68 0.59
C ILE A 15 0.31 -17.37 1.44
N THR A 16 -0.85 -17.64 0.83
CA THR A 16 -2.00 -18.24 1.52
C THR A 16 -1.74 -19.69 1.92
N LYS A 17 -1.19 -20.50 1.01
CA LYS A 17 -0.98 -21.95 1.23
C LYS A 17 0.35 -22.24 1.91
N GLY A 18 1.40 -21.50 1.57
CA GLY A 18 2.76 -21.76 2.04
C GLY A 18 3.04 -21.27 3.47
N TYR A 19 2.26 -20.30 3.95
CA TYR A 19 2.53 -19.64 5.22
C TYR A 19 1.27 -19.61 6.08
N PRO A 20 1.11 -20.55 7.04
CA PRO A 20 -0.05 -20.58 7.92
C PRO A 20 -0.13 -19.26 8.70
N ALA A 21 -1.36 -18.76 8.85
CA ALA A 21 -1.58 -17.56 9.64
C ALA A 21 -1.22 -17.87 11.11
N PRO A 22 -0.35 -17.09 11.74
CA PRO A 22 -0.03 -17.24 13.14
C PRO A 22 -1.28 -17.03 14.02
N ALA A 23 -1.49 -17.91 14.99
CA ALA A 23 -2.62 -17.82 15.91
C ALA A 23 -2.37 -16.75 16.97
N VAL A 24 -3.37 -15.88 17.20
CA VAL A 24 -3.35 -14.85 18.24
C VAL A 24 -4.41 -15.19 19.27
N ASP A 25 -4.04 -15.26 20.53
CA ASP A 25 -4.99 -15.37 21.63
C ASP A 25 -5.45 -13.97 22.04
N PHE A 26 -6.69 -13.63 21.68
CA PHE A 26 -7.28 -12.34 22.01
C PHE A 26 -7.70 -12.19 23.48
N ASN A 27 -7.62 -13.27 24.28
CA ASN A 27 -7.83 -13.19 25.73
C ASN A 27 -6.56 -12.78 26.49
N ASP A 28 -5.41 -12.77 25.83
CA ASP A 28 -4.16 -12.30 26.42
C ASP A 28 -4.18 -10.76 26.54
N PRO A 29 -3.94 -10.16 27.71
CA PRO A 29 -3.93 -8.70 27.86
C PRO A 29 -2.89 -7.99 26.96
N ASN A 30 -1.85 -8.70 26.51
CA ASN A 30 -0.81 -8.20 25.62
C ASN A 30 -1.01 -8.66 24.16
N TRP A 31 -2.23 -9.06 23.77
CA TRP A 31 -2.52 -9.57 22.42
C TRP A 31 -2.13 -8.59 21.31
N THR A 32 -2.22 -7.28 21.56
CA THR A 32 -1.93 -6.24 20.57
C THR A 32 -0.44 -6.18 20.24
N GLU A 33 0.43 -6.24 21.25
CA GLU A 33 1.89 -6.29 21.09
C GLU A 33 2.31 -7.60 20.40
N LYS A 34 1.71 -8.71 20.83
CA LYS A 34 1.95 -10.03 20.22
C LYS A 34 1.53 -10.05 18.75
N LEU A 35 0.40 -9.44 18.42
CA LEU A 35 -0.08 -9.31 17.04
C LEU A 35 0.95 -8.56 16.18
N SER A 36 1.49 -7.42 16.64
CA SER A 36 2.51 -6.68 15.90
C SER A 36 3.78 -7.49 15.66
N VAL A 37 4.28 -8.21 16.67
CA VAL A 37 5.45 -9.09 16.52
C VAL A 37 5.17 -10.21 15.50
N ILE A 38 3.97 -10.78 15.59
CA ILE A 38 3.49 -11.83 14.72
C ILE A 38 3.40 -11.37 13.26
N GLU A 39 2.84 -10.18 13.01
CA GLU A 39 2.73 -9.59 11.68
C GLU A 39 4.09 -9.29 11.07
N LEU A 40 5.02 -8.74 11.86
CA LEU A 40 6.40 -8.50 11.43
C LEU A 40 7.11 -9.81 11.06
N ALA A 41 7.00 -10.83 11.92
CA ALA A 41 7.59 -12.14 11.67
C ALA A 41 6.98 -12.82 10.43
N TYR A 42 5.68 -12.64 10.19
CA TYR A 42 5.03 -13.13 8.98
C TYR A 42 5.56 -12.41 7.74
N ARG A 43 5.64 -11.08 7.78
CA ARG A 43 6.12 -10.24 6.68
C ARG A 43 7.55 -10.60 6.28
N GLU A 44 8.43 -10.89 7.25
CA GLU A 44 9.79 -11.35 6.95
C GLU A 44 9.80 -12.72 6.27
N LYS A 45 8.92 -13.65 6.66
CA LYS A 45 8.81 -14.97 6.00
C LYS A 45 8.40 -14.90 4.53
N VAL A 46 7.57 -13.91 4.17
CA VAL A 46 7.05 -13.72 2.80
C VAL A 46 7.76 -12.60 2.05
N LYS A 47 8.88 -12.10 2.58
CA LYS A 47 9.54 -10.89 2.08
C LYS A 47 9.94 -10.98 0.62
N GLU A 48 10.47 -12.13 0.20
CA GLU A 48 10.88 -12.35 -1.20
C GLU A 48 9.68 -12.35 -2.15
N GLU A 49 8.57 -12.98 -1.75
CA GLU A 49 7.32 -12.95 -2.50
C GLU A 49 6.75 -11.53 -2.62
N LEU A 50 6.80 -10.77 -1.51
CA LEU A 50 6.35 -9.38 -1.48
C LEU A 50 7.24 -8.49 -2.34
N LEU A 51 8.56 -8.67 -2.30
CA LEU A 51 9.49 -7.91 -3.14
C LEU A 51 9.20 -8.16 -4.63
N HIS A 52 9.08 -9.43 -5.02
CA HIS A 52 8.81 -9.83 -6.40
C HIS A 52 7.50 -9.22 -6.92
N ILE A 53 6.40 -9.32 -6.16
CA ILE A 53 5.12 -8.79 -6.62
C ILE A 53 5.06 -7.26 -6.61
N LYS A 54 5.71 -6.59 -5.65
CA LYS A 54 5.83 -5.12 -5.64
C LYS A 54 6.58 -4.63 -6.88
N GLN A 55 7.67 -5.30 -7.26
CA GLN A 55 8.42 -5.00 -8.48
C GLN A 55 7.55 -5.21 -9.72
N ALA A 56 6.89 -6.36 -9.85
CA ALA A 56 6.03 -6.65 -11.00
C ALA A 56 4.87 -5.64 -11.14
N ILE A 57 4.24 -5.25 -10.03
CA ILE A 57 3.20 -4.20 -10.02
C ILE A 57 3.78 -2.87 -10.47
N ASN A 58 4.92 -2.45 -9.91
CA ASN A 58 5.56 -1.19 -10.27
C ASN A 58 5.94 -1.15 -11.75
N GLU A 59 6.59 -2.17 -12.28
CA GLU A 59 6.96 -2.25 -13.70
C GLU A 59 5.74 -2.18 -14.62
N TYR A 60 4.67 -2.89 -14.26
CA TYR A 60 3.42 -2.87 -15.00
C TYR A 60 2.76 -1.48 -15.00
N LEU A 61 2.70 -0.84 -13.83
CA LEU A 61 2.16 0.51 -13.69
C LEU A 61 3.04 1.54 -14.43
N GLU A 62 4.36 1.44 -14.34
CA GLU A 62 5.29 2.36 -15.01
C GLU A 62 5.15 2.29 -16.52
N LYS A 63 5.08 1.07 -17.08
CA LYS A 63 4.90 0.84 -18.52
C LYS A 63 3.64 1.50 -19.07
N GLU A 64 2.57 1.49 -18.28
CA GLU A 64 1.26 2.02 -18.65
C GLU A 64 1.03 3.44 -18.12
N HIS A 65 2.10 4.12 -17.68
CA HIS A 65 2.05 5.45 -17.08
C HIS A 65 0.96 5.58 -16.00
N TYR A 66 0.81 4.54 -15.19
CA TYR A 66 -0.11 4.43 -14.05
C TYR A 66 -1.60 4.48 -14.41
N ARG A 67 -1.96 4.44 -15.71
CA ARG A 67 -3.38 4.45 -16.14
C ARG A 67 -4.14 3.19 -15.72
N ASN A 68 -3.43 2.09 -15.50
CA ASN A 68 -4.02 0.80 -15.13
C ASN A 68 -4.13 0.60 -13.60
N ILE A 69 -3.99 1.66 -12.79
CA ILE A 69 -4.24 1.61 -11.34
C ILE A 69 -5.61 0.94 -11.02
N PRO A 70 -6.74 1.31 -11.67
CA PRO A 70 -8.03 0.68 -11.37
C PRO A 70 -8.08 -0.82 -11.68
N GLU A 71 -7.39 -1.24 -12.73
CA GLU A 71 -7.31 -2.66 -13.12
C GLU A 71 -6.52 -3.45 -12.06
N VAL A 72 -5.34 -2.97 -11.66
CA VAL A 72 -4.53 -3.62 -10.62
C VAL A 72 -5.27 -3.66 -9.28
N ALA A 73 -6.00 -2.59 -8.93
CA ALA A 73 -6.86 -2.57 -7.75
C ALA A 73 -7.91 -3.69 -7.76
N CYS A 74 -8.52 -3.94 -8.92
CA CYS A 74 -9.50 -5.02 -9.08
C CYS A 74 -8.87 -6.40 -8.79
N TYR A 75 -7.66 -6.65 -9.28
CA TYR A 75 -6.94 -7.89 -9.02
C TYR A 75 -6.55 -8.04 -7.55
N ILE A 76 -5.99 -6.99 -6.93
CA ILE A 76 -5.60 -7.00 -5.51
C ILE A 76 -6.81 -7.24 -4.61
N ARG A 77 -7.97 -6.66 -4.91
CA ARG A 77 -9.20 -6.85 -4.13
C ARG A 77 -9.65 -8.31 -4.05
N THR A 78 -9.30 -9.13 -5.05
CA THR A 78 -9.67 -10.56 -5.08
C THR A 78 -8.70 -11.44 -4.29
N THR A 79 -7.60 -10.88 -3.78
CA THR A 79 -6.59 -11.62 -3.01
C THR A 79 -7.06 -11.89 -1.59
N ARG A 80 -6.60 -13.00 -1.01
CA ARG A 80 -6.96 -13.42 0.34
C ARG A 80 -6.07 -12.82 1.40
N LYS A 81 -4.75 -12.82 1.17
CA LYS A 81 -3.76 -12.31 2.14
C LYS A 81 -2.94 -11.18 1.57
N LEU A 82 -2.62 -11.23 0.27
CA LEU A 82 -1.65 -10.33 -0.34
C LEU A 82 -1.99 -8.83 -0.14
N ASN A 83 -3.27 -8.44 -0.24
CA ASN A 83 -3.71 -7.05 0.00
C ASN A 83 -3.27 -6.49 1.37
N GLY A 84 -3.19 -7.32 2.40
CA GLY A 84 -2.77 -6.90 3.74
C GLY A 84 -1.28 -6.57 3.87
N TYR A 85 -0.45 -7.02 2.93
CA TYR A 85 1.02 -6.93 3.03
C TYR A 85 1.69 -6.18 1.88
N LEU A 86 0.91 -5.81 0.85
CA LEU A 86 1.39 -5.12 -0.35
C LEU A 86 1.91 -3.70 -0.08
N ILE A 87 1.34 -3.01 0.91
CA ILE A 87 1.79 -1.68 1.28
C ILE A 87 3.25 -1.73 1.75
N PRO A 88 4.15 -0.93 1.16
CA PRO A 88 5.51 -0.79 1.65
C PRO A 88 5.57 -0.21 3.06
N THR A 89 6.48 -0.71 3.90
CA THR A 89 6.75 -0.11 5.22
C THR A 89 7.62 1.13 5.07
N ILE A 90 7.67 1.93 6.13
CA ILE A 90 8.56 3.10 6.19
C ILE A 90 10.02 2.71 5.96
N ASP A 91 10.48 1.60 6.54
CA ASP A 91 11.86 1.11 6.32
C ASP A 91 12.11 0.75 4.85
N GLU A 92 11.14 0.13 4.17
CA GLU A 92 11.26 -0.18 2.74
C GLU A 92 11.27 1.09 1.88
N ILE A 93 10.50 2.12 2.28
CA ILE A 93 10.46 3.41 1.60
C ILE A 93 11.76 4.19 1.81
N ALA A 94 12.32 4.16 3.03
CA ALA A 94 13.61 4.77 3.33
C ALA A 94 14.77 4.07 2.61
N ALA A 95 14.68 2.76 2.38
CA ALA A 95 15.67 1.99 1.65
C ALA A 95 15.60 2.20 0.12
N ASP A 96 14.39 2.32 -0.45
CA ASP A 96 14.18 2.61 -1.87
C ASP A 96 12.95 3.51 -2.06
N HIS A 97 13.20 4.76 -2.48
CA HIS A 97 12.15 5.76 -2.68
C HIS A 97 11.15 5.36 -3.79
N LYS A 98 11.44 4.38 -4.65
CA LYS A 98 10.43 3.82 -5.59
C LYS A 98 9.26 3.17 -4.86
N ASN A 99 9.48 2.68 -3.64
CA ASN A 99 8.41 2.16 -2.79
C ASN A 99 7.43 3.26 -2.36
N LEU A 100 7.84 4.52 -2.28
CA LEU A 100 6.93 5.63 -2.01
C LEU A 100 5.91 5.79 -3.14
N LEU A 101 6.35 5.69 -4.39
CA LEU A 101 5.47 5.79 -5.54
C LEU A 101 4.44 4.66 -5.58
N LEU A 102 4.87 3.43 -5.23
CA LEU A 102 3.96 2.30 -5.06
C LEU A 102 2.97 2.51 -3.92
N ALA A 103 3.44 2.99 -2.77
CA ALA A 103 2.60 3.27 -1.61
C ALA A 103 1.50 4.30 -1.94
N LEU A 104 1.86 5.37 -2.65
CA LEU A 104 0.92 6.37 -3.12
C LEU A 104 -0.04 5.83 -4.18
N ALA A 105 0.44 4.98 -5.11
CA ALA A 105 -0.44 4.33 -6.09
C ALA A 105 -1.45 3.38 -5.41
N LEU A 106 -1.01 2.58 -4.42
CA LEU A 106 -1.88 1.72 -3.62
C LEU A 106 -2.91 2.54 -2.82
N PHE A 107 -2.53 3.72 -2.32
CA PHE A 107 -3.48 4.63 -1.66
C PHE A 107 -4.61 5.06 -2.61
N ILE A 108 -4.29 5.37 -3.88
CA ILE A 108 -5.32 5.62 -4.91
C ILE A 108 -6.20 4.39 -5.14
N MET A 109 -5.62 3.18 -5.16
CA MET A 109 -6.38 1.93 -5.32
C MET A 109 -7.37 1.70 -4.17
N ARG A 110 -7.01 2.11 -2.95
CA ARG A 110 -7.86 1.93 -1.76
C ARG A 110 -9.10 2.83 -1.74
N ASP A 111 -9.08 3.96 -2.45
CA ASP A 111 -10.29 4.78 -2.73
C ASP A 111 -11.39 3.98 -3.46
N LEU A 112 -10.99 2.96 -4.21
CA LEU A 112 -11.89 2.08 -4.94
C LEU A 112 -12.48 0.96 -4.03
N MET A 113 -12.04 0.86 -2.78
CA MET A 113 -12.48 -0.15 -1.81
C MET A 113 -13.58 0.37 -0.86
N PRO A 114 -14.44 -0.50 -0.32
CA PRO A 114 -15.62 -0.09 0.46
C PRO A 114 -15.33 0.42 1.89
N ASP A 115 -14.16 0.12 2.48
CA ASP A 115 -13.73 0.69 3.77
C ASP A 115 -12.35 1.31 3.62
N ALA A 116 -12.28 2.65 3.74
CA ALA A 116 -11.08 3.43 3.52
C ALA A 116 -10.81 4.43 4.67
N ARG A 117 -11.52 4.31 5.79
CA ARG A 117 -11.50 5.32 6.87
C ARG A 117 -10.14 5.46 7.54
N ASP A 118 -9.44 4.35 7.74
CA ASP A 118 -8.12 4.32 8.38
C ASP A 118 -6.98 4.75 7.43
N GLU A 119 -7.28 4.89 6.14
CA GLU A 119 -6.28 5.21 5.13
C GLU A 119 -5.75 6.64 5.25
N LEU A 120 -6.57 7.59 5.74
CA LEU A 120 -6.07 8.94 6.02
C LEU A 120 -5.03 8.95 7.14
N VAL A 121 -5.21 8.11 8.15
CA VAL A 121 -4.23 7.95 9.24
C VAL A 121 -2.94 7.40 8.65
N TYR A 122 -3.03 6.37 7.80
CA TYR A 122 -1.88 5.84 7.06
C TYR A 122 -1.18 6.90 6.20
N PHE A 123 -1.92 7.66 5.39
CA PHE A 123 -1.36 8.71 4.54
C PHE A 123 -0.65 9.79 5.35
N ASN A 124 -1.26 10.27 6.44
CA ASN A 124 -0.65 11.26 7.32
C ASN A 124 0.65 10.74 7.95
N ASN A 125 0.63 9.51 8.48
CA ASN A 125 1.84 8.88 9.03
C ASN A 125 2.93 8.74 7.97
N LEU A 126 2.57 8.34 6.75
CA LEU A 126 3.50 8.23 5.63
C LEU A 126 4.15 9.57 5.28
N MET A 127 3.37 10.66 5.22
CA MET A 127 3.90 12.01 4.94
C MET A 127 4.82 12.50 6.06
N GLN A 128 4.45 12.25 7.33
CA GLN A 128 5.28 12.59 8.48
C GLN A 128 6.63 11.86 8.47
N GLU A 129 6.63 10.56 8.16
CA GLU A 129 7.85 9.77 8.06
C GLU A 129 8.70 10.18 6.86
N CYS A 130 8.10 10.49 5.71
CA CYS A 130 8.85 11.07 4.58
C CYS A 130 9.56 12.37 4.99
N ARG A 131 8.89 13.25 5.77
CA ARG A 131 9.51 14.48 6.30
C ARG A 131 10.68 14.16 7.23
N LYS A 132 10.48 13.28 8.20
CA LYS A 132 11.50 12.87 9.18
C LYS A 132 12.76 12.32 8.49
N HIS A 133 12.57 11.54 7.42
CA HIS A 133 13.64 10.93 6.64
C HIS A 133 14.12 11.81 5.47
N LYS A 134 13.61 13.04 5.32
CA LYS A 134 13.93 13.99 4.23
C LYS A 134 13.71 13.40 2.82
N ILE A 135 12.69 12.58 2.67
CA ILE A 135 12.27 11.99 1.40
C ILE A 135 11.39 13.02 0.68
N ASP A 136 11.82 13.47 -0.50
CA ASP A 136 11.02 14.38 -1.33
C ASP A 136 9.88 13.62 -2.02
N TYR A 137 8.67 13.78 -1.47
CA TYR A 137 7.47 13.12 -1.98
C TYR A 137 6.74 13.92 -3.08
N ALA A 138 7.07 15.20 -3.26
CA ALA A 138 6.32 16.11 -4.14
C ALA A 138 6.32 15.67 -5.63
N PRO A 139 7.43 15.17 -6.22
CA PRO A 139 7.43 14.69 -7.60
C PRO A 139 6.47 13.51 -7.82
N TYR A 140 6.35 12.62 -6.84
CA TYR A 140 5.48 11.45 -6.92
C TYR A 140 4.00 11.83 -6.82
N ILE A 141 3.66 12.74 -5.91
CA ILE A 141 2.30 13.30 -5.83
C ILE A 141 1.95 14.02 -7.13
N LYS A 142 2.83 14.87 -7.68
CA LYS A 142 2.59 15.56 -8.96
C LYS A 142 2.36 14.58 -10.11
N LYS A 143 3.09 13.46 -10.15
CA LYS A 143 2.94 12.40 -11.16
C LYS A 143 1.58 11.71 -11.07
N LEU A 144 1.10 11.45 -9.86
CA LEU A 144 -0.11 10.68 -9.61
C LEU A 144 -1.38 11.52 -9.50
N LEU A 145 -1.28 12.82 -9.20
CA LEU A 145 -2.42 13.72 -9.02
C LEU A 145 -3.43 13.69 -10.18
N PRO A 146 -3.03 13.63 -11.47
CA PRO A 146 -4.00 13.53 -12.58
C PRO A 146 -4.83 12.23 -12.58
N LEU A 147 -4.39 11.22 -11.84
CA LEU A 147 -5.03 9.90 -11.74
C LEU A 147 -5.84 9.76 -10.44
N ALA A 148 -5.75 10.74 -9.53
CA ALA A 148 -6.45 10.72 -8.25
C ALA A 148 -7.95 10.99 -8.45
N GLY A 149 -8.78 10.13 -7.87
CA GLY A 149 -10.24 10.30 -7.87
C GLY A 149 -10.68 11.52 -7.07
N ASP A 150 -11.72 12.19 -7.54
CA ASP A 150 -12.39 13.32 -6.87
C ASP A 150 -13.58 12.88 -5.99
N LYS A 151 -13.90 11.58 -6.00
CA LYS A 151 -14.96 11.01 -5.19
C LYS A 151 -14.60 11.08 -3.71
N VAL A 152 -15.51 11.62 -2.90
CA VAL A 152 -15.33 11.68 -1.45
C VAL A 152 -15.50 10.29 -0.85
N ARG A 153 -14.41 9.74 -0.31
CA ARG A 153 -14.33 8.39 0.30
C ARG A 153 -13.71 8.37 1.68
N PHE A 154 -13.01 9.45 2.05
CA PHE A 154 -12.26 9.54 3.28
C PHE A 154 -12.87 10.61 4.19
N GLY A 155 -14.06 10.35 4.72
CA GLY A 155 -14.84 11.35 5.45
C GLY A 155 -15.31 12.48 4.52
N ASN A 156 -14.64 13.64 4.57
CA ASN A 156 -14.91 14.79 3.71
C ASN A 156 -13.91 14.94 2.54
N TYR A 157 -12.96 14.01 2.42
CA TYR A 157 -11.87 14.12 1.46
C TYR A 157 -11.98 13.07 0.35
N SER A 158 -11.57 13.47 -0.85
CA SER A 158 -11.21 12.60 -1.96
C SER A 158 -9.69 12.42 -2.04
N VAL A 159 -9.20 11.37 -2.70
CA VAL A 159 -7.74 11.21 -2.94
C VAL A 159 -7.15 12.47 -3.54
N LYS A 160 -7.85 13.08 -4.49
CA LYS A 160 -7.41 14.31 -5.14
C LYS A 160 -7.23 15.44 -4.12
N SER A 161 -8.21 15.69 -3.26
CA SER A 161 -8.09 16.72 -2.20
C SER A 161 -6.99 16.41 -1.18
N VAL A 162 -6.75 15.13 -0.88
CA VAL A 162 -5.65 14.68 0.00
C VAL A 162 -4.30 14.98 -0.65
N PHE A 163 -4.14 14.68 -1.94
CA PHE A 163 -2.90 14.93 -2.66
C PHE A 163 -2.65 16.42 -2.88
N GLU A 164 -3.69 17.22 -3.13
CA GLU A 164 -3.60 18.67 -3.24
C GLU A 164 -3.25 19.34 -1.90
N SER A 165 -3.67 18.76 -0.78
CA SER A 165 -3.37 19.27 0.57
C SER A 165 -2.02 18.78 1.12
N ALA A 166 -1.45 17.70 0.58
CA ALA A 166 -0.19 17.13 1.04
C ALA A 166 0.99 18.12 1.15
N PRO A 167 1.20 19.06 0.21
CA PRO A 167 2.23 20.09 0.34
C PRO A 167 2.05 20.99 1.58
N TYR A 168 0.80 21.18 2.03
CA TYR A 168 0.46 22.06 3.16
C TYR A 168 0.48 21.33 4.50
N LEU A 169 0.32 20.00 4.51
CA LEU A 169 0.48 19.16 5.71
C LEU A 169 1.92 19.16 6.27
N CYS A 170 2.87 19.76 5.54
CA CYS A 170 4.27 19.90 5.95
C CYS A 170 4.73 21.35 6.18
N ALA A 171 3.83 22.34 6.06
CA ALA A 171 4.16 23.76 6.27
C ALA A 171 4.03 24.23 7.74
N SER A 172 3.69 23.33 8.66
CA SER A 172 3.62 23.55 10.11
C SER A 172 4.73 22.85 10.88
#